data_AF-A0A949ENM8-F1
#
_entry.id   AF-A0A949ENM8-F1
#
_cell.length_a   1.000
_cell.length_b   1.000
_cell.length_c   1.000
_cell.angle_alpha   90.00
_cell.angle_beta   90.00
_cell.angle_gamma   90.00
#
_symmetry.space_group_name_H-M   'P 1'
#
loop_
_entity.id
_entity.type
_entity.pdbx_description
1 polymer ?
#
loop_
_entity_poly.entity_id
_entity_poly.type
_entity_poly.pdbx_seq_one_letter_code
_entity_poly.pdbx_strand_id
1 'polypeptide(L)'
;MKKMFFFLLLAAIVITFIQNPCHAQTQTLELTTYYPAPFGAYDRIKLVPRAAGSELPEPCDSGTVYVSDDGNLNYCEPTAAGSPTGTWGPAAGEWERSADDNNVYPINTATNPNIKIGVGTSTPTQQLHIVSDNSDAGILIEAENDNATIIIQGQTGSNGSEFSITAEQNATNIGTVTDTPLNLVTGDPGTGGGTRLTVTDQGQVGIGTTNPARDFEIAGGFQVSNTAGAADIVFDGTTAAAANVQFRAGTNLDGNFEVDLVGNAGAPYFIVTPAGDVEINGTLSVKNAGEPVAEVQVEYVADGTNPGYYATYAP
;
A
#
# COMPACT_ATOMS: atom_id res chain seq x y z
N MET A 1 34.86 41.41 -81.83
CA MET A 1 34.79 41.77 -80.39
C MET A 1 33.39 42.16 -79.89
N LYS A 2 32.54 42.89 -80.66
CA LYS A 2 31.18 43.29 -80.20
C LYS A 2 30.18 42.14 -79.93
N LYS A 3 30.23 41.03 -80.68
CA LYS A 3 29.31 39.87 -80.49
C LYS A 3 29.61 39.04 -79.23
N MET A 4 30.88 39.03 -78.78
CA MET A 4 31.31 38.28 -77.59
C MET A 4 30.95 39.02 -76.29
N PHE A 5 30.95 40.36 -76.33
CA PHE A 5 30.55 41.19 -75.20
C PHE A 5 29.04 41.11 -74.92
N PHE A 6 28.21 41.02 -75.97
CA PHE A 6 26.77 40.89 -75.81
C PHE A 6 26.35 39.52 -75.22
N PHE A 7 27.05 38.44 -75.59
CA PHE A 7 26.82 37.12 -75.01
C PHE A 7 27.25 37.03 -73.54
N LEU A 8 28.35 37.69 -73.18
CA LEU A 8 28.80 37.78 -71.79
C LEU A 8 27.86 38.62 -70.92
N LEU A 9 27.31 39.70 -71.48
CA LEU A 9 26.31 40.54 -70.80
C LEU A 9 24.99 39.79 -70.60
N LEU A 10 24.54 39.04 -71.62
CA LEU A 10 23.32 38.23 -71.55
C LEU A 10 23.48 37.06 -70.56
N ALA A 11 24.64 36.39 -70.56
CA ALA A 11 24.95 35.34 -69.60
C ALA A 11 25.03 35.88 -68.15
N ALA A 12 25.60 37.07 -67.94
CA ALA A 12 25.62 37.72 -66.64
C ALA A 12 24.20 38.09 -66.14
N ILE A 13 23.34 38.58 -67.03
CA ILE A 13 21.95 38.91 -66.71
C ILE A 13 21.13 37.64 -66.39
N VAL A 14 21.32 36.55 -67.14
CA VAL A 14 20.63 35.27 -66.89
C VAL A 14 21.12 34.62 -65.58
N ILE A 15 22.41 34.73 -65.24
CA ILE A 15 22.94 34.23 -63.97
C ILE A 15 22.39 35.03 -62.78
N THR A 16 22.12 36.33 -62.92
CA THR A 16 21.49 37.12 -61.85
C THR A 16 20.01 36.81 -61.62
N PHE A 17 19.31 36.19 -62.57
CA PHE A 17 17.90 35.79 -62.41
C PHE A 17 17.70 34.36 -61.88
N ILE A 18 18.76 33.54 -61.81
CA ILE A 18 18.70 32.14 -61.32
C ILE A 18 19.05 32.06 -59.81
N GLN A 19 19.56 33.15 -59.24
CA GLN A 19 19.81 33.26 -57.81
C GLN A 19 18.55 33.84 -57.17
N ASN A 20 17.66 32.97 -56.69
CA ASN A 20 16.75 33.34 -55.61
C ASN A 20 17.55 33.17 -54.30
N PRO A 21 18.20 34.20 -53.74
CA PRO A 21 18.58 34.14 -52.35
C PRO A 21 17.29 33.98 -51.55
N CYS A 22 17.11 32.81 -50.94
CA CYS A 22 16.19 32.64 -49.84
C CYS A 22 16.65 33.61 -48.75
N HIS A 23 16.12 34.83 -48.78
CA HIS A 23 16.33 35.78 -47.71
C HIS A 23 15.53 35.28 -46.52
N ALA A 24 16.20 34.59 -45.60
CA ALA A 24 15.76 34.55 -44.22
C ALA A 24 15.79 36.00 -43.71
N GLN A 25 14.67 36.72 -43.84
CA GLN A 25 14.55 38.04 -43.24
C GLN A 25 14.29 37.83 -41.75
N THR A 26 15.30 38.10 -40.93
CA THR A 26 15.12 38.33 -39.50
C THR A 26 14.44 39.69 -39.34
N GLN A 27 13.11 39.74 -39.52
CA GLN A 27 12.34 40.94 -39.25
C GLN A 27 12.07 41.04 -37.74
N THR A 28 12.67 42.03 -37.09
CA THR A 28 12.32 42.39 -35.71
C THR A 28 11.00 43.15 -35.73
N LEU A 29 9.93 42.57 -35.18
CA LEU A 29 8.67 43.27 -34.94
C LEU A 29 8.79 44.00 -33.60
N GLU A 30 9.09 45.29 -33.63
CA GLU A 30 9.11 46.12 -32.43
C GLU A 30 7.70 46.63 -32.11
N LEU A 31 7.07 46.07 -31.08
CA LEU A 31 5.77 46.50 -30.57
C LEU A 31 5.98 47.62 -29.55
N THR A 32 5.92 48.87 -30.01
CA THR A 32 5.98 50.02 -29.11
C THR A 32 4.59 50.28 -28.50
N THR A 33 4.51 50.26 -27.17
CA THR A 33 3.31 50.67 -26.42
C THR A 33 3.61 51.94 -25.64
N TYR A 34 2.62 52.82 -25.50
CA TYR A 34 2.76 54.05 -24.71
C TYR A 34 2.59 53.74 -23.22
N TYR A 35 3.39 54.36 -22.35
CA TYR A 35 3.34 54.13 -20.90
C TYR A 35 2.09 54.77 -20.25
N PRO A 36 1.41 54.09 -19.31
CA PRO A 36 1.59 52.68 -18.96
C PRO A 36 1.10 51.81 -20.12
N ALA A 37 1.90 50.79 -20.47
CA ALA A 37 1.56 49.87 -21.55
C ALA A 37 0.12 49.38 -21.32
N PRO A 38 -0.85 49.73 -22.17
CA PRO A 38 -2.17 49.13 -22.06
C PRO A 38 -1.96 47.62 -22.19
N PHE A 39 -2.63 46.83 -21.34
CA PHE A 39 -2.60 45.37 -21.43
C PHE A 39 -2.75 44.95 -22.89
N GLY A 40 -1.69 44.37 -23.45
CA GLY A 40 -1.71 43.87 -24.82
C GLY A 40 -2.62 42.66 -24.89
N ALA A 41 -3.87 42.86 -25.32
CA ALA A 41 -4.80 41.78 -25.60
C ALA A 41 -4.64 41.37 -27.06
N TYR A 42 -4.08 40.19 -27.29
CA TYR A 42 -3.98 39.59 -28.62
C TYR A 42 -4.97 38.43 -28.72
N ASP A 43 -5.76 38.38 -29.79
CA ASP A 43 -6.66 37.25 -30.07
C ASP A 43 -5.86 35.96 -30.33
N ARG A 44 -4.79 36.05 -31.14
CA ARG A 44 -3.92 34.93 -31.50
C ARG A 44 -2.48 35.39 -31.72
N ILE A 45 -1.52 34.58 -31.24
CA ILE A 45 -0.10 34.68 -31.58
C ILE A 45 0.29 33.38 -32.29
N LYS A 46 0.76 33.48 -33.54
CA LYS A 46 1.24 32.33 -34.30
C LYS A 46 2.76 32.30 -34.29
N LEU A 47 3.33 31.34 -33.58
CA LEU A 47 4.77 31.07 -33.63
C LEU A 47 5.09 30.25 -34.89
N VAL A 48 6.18 30.58 -35.56
CA VAL A 48 6.67 29.81 -36.71
C VAL A 48 7.42 28.59 -36.18
N PRO A 49 7.00 27.35 -36.51
CA PRO A 49 7.73 26.16 -36.10
C PRO A 49 9.17 26.19 -36.60
N ARG A 50 10.14 25.92 -35.72
CA ARG A 50 11.56 25.79 -36.09
C ARG A 50 11.90 24.31 -36.28
N ALA A 51 12.60 24.01 -37.38
CA ALA A 51 13.03 22.66 -37.71
C ALA A 51 13.99 22.06 -36.64
N ALA A 52 13.87 20.76 -36.41
CA ALA A 52 14.76 19.96 -35.58
C ALA A 52 16.21 20.11 -36.08
N GLY A 53 17.12 20.44 -35.16
CA GLY A 53 18.53 20.68 -35.48
C GLY A 53 18.85 22.07 -36.05
N SER A 54 17.90 23.01 -36.09
CA SER A 54 18.25 24.42 -36.24
C SER A 54 19.10 24.88 -35.05
N GLU A 55 20.23 25.56 -35.30
CA GLU A 55 21.07 26.12 -34.23
C GLU A 55 20.24 27.15 -33.44
N LEU A 56 19.64 26.70 -32.34
CA LEU A 56 19.05 27.59 -31.36
C LEU A 56 20.18 28.24 -30.57
N PRO A 57 20.04 29.53 -30.20
CA PRO A 57 21.02 30.18 -29.35
C PRO A 57 21.15 29.43 -28.02
N GLU A 58 22.39 29.06 -27.69
CA GLU A 58 22.77 28.51 -26.39
C GLU A 58 23.88 29.41 -25.80
N PRO A 59 23.67 30.05 -24.64
CA PRO A 59 22.44 30.00 -23.85
C PRO A 59 21.31 30.84 -24.51
N CYS A 60 20.06 30.45 -24.27
CA CYS A 60 18.91 31.19 -24.78
C CYS A 60 18.62 32.43 -23.95
N ASP A 61 17.89 33.40 -24.52
CA ASP A 61 17.45 34.59 -23.79
C ASP A 61 16.23 34.23 -22.93
N SER A 62 16.34 34.38 -21.61
CA SER A 62 15.28 34.00 -20.67
C SER A 62 13.97 34.73 -20.97
N GLY A 63 12.87 33.98 -20.98
CA GLY A 63 11.56 34.54 -21.35
C GLY A 63 11.16 34.34 -22.82
N THR A 64 12.07 33.87 -23.68
CA THR A 64 11.75 33.58 -25.09
C THR A 64 10.99 32.27 -25.24
N VAL A 65 10.15 32.19 -26.28
CA VAL A 65 9.35 31.00 -26.62
C VAL A 65 9.48 30.65 -28.11
N TYR A 66 9.46 29.36 -28.43
CA TYR A 66 9.35 28.88 -29.81
C TYR A 66 8.49 27.62 -29.88
N VAL A 67 8.03 27.26 -31.09
CA VAL A 67 7.36 25.98 -31.35
C VAL A 67 8.32 25.10 -32.13
N SER A 68 8.56 23.87 -31.69
CA SER A 68 9.33 22.90 -32.48
C SER A 68 8.55 22.47 -33.72
N ASP A 69 9.23 21.87 -34.69
CA ASP A 69 8.60 21.22 -35.84
C ASP A 69 7.65 20.08 -35.46
N ASP A 70 7.90 19.41 -34.33
CA ASP A 70 6.98 18.45 -33.71
C ASP A 70 5.74 19.10 -33.05
N GLY A 71 5.65 20.43 -33.05
CA GLY A 71 4.50 21.19 -32.52
C GLY A 71 4.57 21.49 -31.01
N ASN A 72 5.67 21.17 -30.34
CA ASN A 72 5.84 21.42 -28.91
C ASN A 72 6.19 22.89 -28.64
N LEU A 73 5.47 23.53 -27.72
CA LEU A 73 5.84 24.86 -27.22
C LEU A 73 7.03 24.71 -26.27
N ASN A 74 8.09 25.46 -26.53
CA ASN A 74 9.30 25.50 -25.73
C ASN A 74 9.50 26.91 -25.18
N TYR A 75 10.03 27.00 -23.97
CA TYR A 75 10.31 28.22 -23.23
C TYR A 75 11.77 28.21 -22.77
N CYS A 76 12.43 29.36 -22.82
CA CYS A 76 13.78 29.51 -22.30
C CYS A 76 13.73 29.72 -20.78
N GLU A 77 14.03 28.66 -20.02
CA GLU A 77 14.03 28.68 -18.56
C GLU A 77 15.29 29.35 -18.02
N PRO A 78 15.17 30.38 -17.15
CA PRO A 78 16.35 31.05 -16.60
C PRO A 78 17.16 30.09 -15.72
N THR A 79 18.49 30.09 -15.87
CA THR A 79 19.39 29.21 -15.11
C THR A 79 19.39 29.47 -13.59
N ALA A 80 18.91 30.64 -13.18
CA ALA A 80 18.61 31.03 -11.80
C ALA A 80 17.56 32.15 -11.79
N ALA A 81 16.92 32.41 -10.65
CA ALA A 81 15.96 33.50 -10.53
C ALA A 81 16.58 34.85 -10.95
N GLY A 82 16.00 35.48 -11.98
CA GLY A 82 16.48 36.75 -12.53
C GLY A 82 17.67 36.64 -13.50
N SER A 83 18.08 35.43 -13.89
CA SER A 83 19.09 35.27 -14.94
C SER A 83 18.57 35.82 -16.28
N PRO A 84 19.38 36.58 -17.04
CA PRO A 84 19.03 37.03 -18.38
C PRO A 84 19.12 35.91 -19.42
N THR A 85 19.79 34.81 -19.08
CA THR A 85 20.01 33.67 -19.97
C THR A 85 19.56 32.35 -19.34
N GLY A 86 19.18 31.42 -20.20
CA GLY A 86 18.52 30.17 -19.83
C GLY A 86 18.92 28.98 -20.68
N THR A 87 18.18 27.89 -20.48
CA THR A 87 18.23 26.68 -21.30
C THR A 87 16.85 26.41 -21.88
N TRP A 88 16.78 25.98 -23.14
CA TRP A 88 15.51 25.61 -23.75
C TRP A 88 14.91 24.40 -23.04
N GLY A 89 13.64 24.51 -22.65
CA GLY A 89 12.84 23.42 -22.13
C GLY A 89 11.41 23.50 -22.67
N PRO A 90 10.60 22.45 -22.48
CA PRO A 90 9.17 22.52 -22.79
C PRO A 90 8.51 23.64 -21.98
N ALA A 91 7.67 24.43 -22.63
CA ALA A 91 6.90 25.48 -21.97
C ALA A 91 5.79 24.84 -21.13
N ALA A 92 6.13 24.47 -19.90
CA ALA A 92 5.23 24.03 -18.82
C ALA A 92 3.94 23.34 -19.27
N GLY A 93 4.07 22.12 -19.77
CA GLY A 93 3.21 21.05 -19.28
C GLY A 93 4.04 20.28 -18.26
N GLU A 94 3.80 20.45 -16.95
CA GLU A 94 4.47 19.63 -15.93
C GLU A 94 4.21 18.13 -16.15
N TRP A 95 3.16 17.83 -16.92
CA TRP A 95 2.73 16.49 -17.32
C TRP A 95 2.74 16.35 -18.83
N GLU A 96 3.32 15.27 -19.32
CA GLU A 96 3.31 14.86 -20.72
C GLU A 96 2.42 13.64 -20.89
N ARG A 97 1.65 13.61 -21.99
CA ARG A 97 0.91 12.42 -22.43
C ARG A 97 1.72 11.74 -23.52
N SER A 98 2.22 10.54 -23.25
CA SER A 98 2.90 9.71 -24.26
C SER A 98 1.94 9.36 -25.40
N ALA A 99 2.42 9.51 -26.63
CA ALA A 99 1.65 9.21 -27.83
C ALA A 99 1.49 7.70 -28.09
N ASP A 100 2.40 6.88 -27.55
CA ASP A 100 2.48 5.44 -27.87
C ASP A 100 1.55 4.60 -26.98
N ASP A 101 1.51 4.91 -25.69
CA ASP A 101 0.76 4.16 -24.66
C ASP A 101 -0.32 5.00 -23.96
N ASN A 102 -0.46 6.26 -24.36
CA ASN A 102 -1.44 7.20 -23.83
C ASN A 102 -1.27 7.56 -22.34
N ASN A 103 -0.13 7.19 -21.74
CA ASN A 103 0.14 7.43 -20.33
C ASN A 103 0.45 8.90 -20.08
N VAL A 104 -0.03 9.45 -18.95
CA VAL A 104 0.26 10.82 -18.52
C VAL A 104 1.22 10.77 -17.34
N TYR A 105 2.37 11.44 -17.43
CA TYR A 105 3.40 11.41 -16.38
C TYR A 105 4.11 12.76 -16.24
N PRO A 106 4.73 13.05 -15.08
CA PRO A 106 5.51 14.26 -14.92
C PRO A 106 6.73 14.25 -15.86
N ILE A 107 7.02 15.37 -16.52
CA ILE A 107 8.21 15.48 -17.36
C ILE A 107 9.49 15.33 -16.52
N ASN A 108 10.58 14.87 -17.15
CA ASN A 108 11.91 14.74 -16.53
C ASN A 108 12.03 13.72 -15.37
N THR A 109 11.09 12.79 -15.20
CA THR A 109 11.17 11.75 -14.13
C THR A 109 12.40 10.85 -14.26
N ALA A 110 12.85 10.54 -15.47
CA ALA A 110 14.06 9.72 -15.69
C ALA A 110 15.37 10.44 -15.31
N THR A 111 15.41 11.77 -15.41
CA THR A 111 16.57 12.60 -15.06
C THR A 111 16.47 13.21 -13.66
N ASN A 112 15.29 13.17 -13.04
CA ASN A 112 15.03 13.63 -11.69
C ASN A 112 14.17 12.61 -10.90
N PRO A 113 14.80 11.61 -10.27
CA PRO A 113 14.07 10.56 -9.54
C PRO A 113 13.40 11.07 -8.24
N ASN A 114 13.64 12.31 -7.85
CA ASN A 114 13.17 12.91 -6.60
C ASN A 114 12.01 13.90 -6.82
N ILE A 115 11.32 13.85 -7.96
CA ILE A 115 10.11 14.64 -8.16
C ILE A 115 9.11 14.31 -7.05
N LYS A 116 8.51 15.36 -6.47
CA LYS A 116 7.51 15.26 -5.43
C LYS A 116 6.26 16.02 -5.83
N ILE A 117 5.10 15.41 -5.59
CA ILE A 117 3.78 15.99 -5.86
C ILE A 117 3.18 16.40 -4.52
N GLY A 118 2.93 17.69 -4.36
CA GLY A 118 2.24 18.25 -3.21
C GLY A 118 0.78 18.58 -3.56
N VAL A 119 -0.18 18.08 -2.78
CA VAL A 119 -1.59 18.50 -2.85
C VAL A 119 -1.91 19.22 -1.55
N GLY A 120 -2.29 20.50 -1.64
CA GLY A 120 -2.49 21.35 -0.46
C GLY A 120 -1.21 21.82 0.24
N THR A 121 -0.03 21.49 -0.31
CA THR A 121 1.27 21.94 0.21
C THR A 121 2.25 22.23 -0.92
N SER A 122 3.07 23.27 -0.78
CA SER A 122 4.18 23.58 -1.69
C SER A 122 5.53 23.02 -1.22
N THR A 123 5.56 22.33 -0.07
CA THR A 123 6.78 21.77 0.53
C THR A 123 6.60 20.28 0.83
N PRO A 124 6.46 19.43 -0.20
CA PRO A 124 6.24 18.00 -0.02
C PRO A 124 7.47 17.30 0.62
N THR A 125 7.23 16.50 1.66
CA THR A 125 8.29 15.73 2.34
C THR A 125 8.49 14.35 1.70
N GLN A 126 7.46 13.78 1.09
CA GLN A 126 7.46 12.52 0.35
C GLN A 126 7.20 12.73 -1.15
N GLN A 127 7.40 11.70 -1.98
CA GLN A 127 7.10 11.74 -3.42
C GLN A 127 5.64 12.11 -3.73
N LEU A 128 4.71 11.75 -2.84
CA LEU A 128 3.35 12.29 -2.80
C LEU A 128 3.07 12.77 -1.36
N HIS A 129 2.72 14.04 -1.20
CA HIS A 129 2.35 14.62 0.10
C HIS A 129 1.02 15.35 -0.05
N ILE A 130 -0.01 14.86 0.65
CA ILE A 130 -1.37 15.43 0.64
C ILE A 130 -1.63 16.00 2.03
N VAL A 131 -1.94 17.29 2.10
CA VAL A 131 -2.26 17.99 3.35
C VAL A 131 -3.58 18.74 3.15
N SER A 132 -4.39 18.78 4.21
CA SER A 132 -5.57 19.64 4.29
C SER A 132 -5.64 20.23 5.70
N ASP A 133 -5.98 21.53 5.78
CA ASP A 133 -6.04 22.28 7.04
C ASP A 133 -7.47 22.38 7.60
N ASN A 134 -8.48 21.98 6.83
CA ASN A 134 -9.89 22.17 7.17
C ASN A 134 -10.82 21.01 6.73
N SER A 135 -10.25 19.91 6.23
CA SER A 135 -10.96 18.70 5.83
C SER A 135 -10.06 17.48 5.98
N ASP A 136 -10.63 16.30 5.75
CA ASP A 136 -9.83 15.09 5.61
C ASP A 136 -8.97 15.20 4.34
N ALA A 137 -7.66 14.98 4.48
CA ALA A 137 -6.77 14.71 3.36
C ALA A 137 -6.92 13.22 2.99
N GLY A 138 -7.26 12.94 1.75
CA GLY A 138 -7.55 11.57 1.32
C GLY A 138 -7.31 11.33 -0.16
N ILE A 139 -7.28 10.05 -0.51
CA ILE A 139 -7.22 9.57 -1.88
C ILE A 139 -8.49 8.75 -2.11
N LEU A 140 -9.33 9.17 -3.06
CA LEU A 140 -10.47 8.38 -3.52
C LEU A 140 -10.05 7.58 -4.75
N ILE A 141 -10.21 6.25 -4.68
CA ILE A 141 -10.06 5.36 -5.82
C ILE A 141 -11.39 4.63 -5.99
N GLU A 142 -12.05 4.88 -7.10
CA GLU A 142 -13.37 4.34 -7.40
C GLU A 142 -13.35 3.61 -8.74
N ALA A 143 -13.97 2.44 -8.77
CA ALA A 143 -14.16 1.65 -9.97
C ALA A 143 -15.62 1.16 -9.99
N GLU A 144 -16.32 1.39 -11.10
CA GLU A 144 -17.75 1.08 -11.20
C GLU A 144 -18.04 -0.41 -11.44
N ASN A 145 -17.11 -1.11 -12.10
CA ASN A 145 -17.32 -2.50 -12.56
C ASN A 145 -16.22 -3.47 -12.11
N ASP A 146 -15.15 -2.97 -11.49
CA ASP A 146 -13.94 -3.71 -11.18
C ASP A 146 -13.40 -3.34 -9.80
N ASN A 147 -12.27 -3.92 -9.41
CA ASN A 147 -11.62 -3.64 -8.14
C ASN A 147 -10.86 -2.31 -8.15
N ALA A 148 -11.24 -1.38 -7.28
CA ALA A 148 -10.38 -0.27 -6.90
C ALA A 148 -9.22 -0.79 -6.03
N THR A 149 -7.98 -0.65 -6.51
CA THR A 149 -6.81 -1.28 -5.86
C THR A 149 -5.68 -0.27 -5.66
N ILE A 150 -5.07 -0.30 -4.46
CA ILE A 150 -3.74 0.28 -4.22
C ILE A 150 -2.73 -0.87 -4.27
N ILE A 151 -1.73 -0.76 -5.14
CA ILE A 151 -0.69 -1.79 -5.31
C ILE A 151 0.59 -1.32 -4.60
N ILE A 152 1.12 -2.16 -3.71
CA ILE A 152 2.43 -1.95 -3.06
C ILE A 152 3.30 -3.15 -3.38
N GLN A 153 4.33 -2.94 -4.18
CA GLN A 153 5.21 -3.99 -4.69
C GLN A 153 6.68 -3.69 -4.43
N GLY A 154 7.31 -4.48 -3.58
CA GLY A 154 8.76 -4.56 -3.45
C GLY A 154 9.37 -5.39 -4.60
N GLN A 155 10.56 -5.00 -5.06
CA GLN A 155 11.32 -5.79 -6.03
C GLN A 155 12.12 -6.89 -5.33
N THR A 156 12.43 -7.96 -6.07
CA THR A 156 13.21 -9.08 -5.53
C THR A 156 14.59 -8.59 -5.05
N GLY A 157 15.03 -9.07 -3.88
CA GLY A 157 16.43 -8.93 -3.49
C GLY A 157 16.72 -8.66 -2.02
N SER A 158 15.85 -8.00 -1.25
CA SER A 158 16.08 -7.86 0.21
C SER A 158 14.87 -7.39 1.04
N ASN A 159 13.93 -6.61 0.49
CA ASN A 159 12.87 -5.99 1.28
C ASN A 159 11.50 -6.30 0.67
N GLY A 160 10.56 -6.78 1.49
CA GLY A 160 9.16 -6.97 1.08
C GLY A 160 8.45 -5.63 0.87
N SER A 161 7.17 -5.71 0.51
CA SER A 161 6.26 -4.55 0.56
C SER A 161 5.79 -4.32 1.99
N GLU A 162 5.64 -3.06 2.40
CA GLU A 162 5.00 -2.69 3.67
C GLU A 162 3.84 -1.73 3.40
N PHE A 163 2.68 -2.02 4.01
CA PHE A 163 1.60 -1.05 4.17
C PHE A 163 1.66 -0.50 5.59
N SER A 164 2.05 0.75 5.74
CA SER A 164 2.22 1.41 7.03
C SER A 164 1.17 2.49 7.24
N ILE A 165 0.54 2.51 8.41
CA ILE A 165 -0.35 3.58 8.84
C ILE A 165 0.17 4.12 10.18
N THR A 166 0.43 5.43 10.21
CA THR A 166 0.88 6.14 11.42
C THR A 166 -0.17 7.18 11.81
N ALA A 167 -0.52 7.21 13.10
CA ALA A 167 -1.38 8.24 13.68
C ALA A 167 -0.64 8.92 14.83
N GLU A 168 -0.59 10.26 14.80
CA GLU A 168 0.01 11.05 15.88
C GLU A 168 -0.96 11.27 17.06
N GLN A 169 -2.26 11.18 16.79
CA GLN A 169 -3.33 11.37 17.76
C GLN A 169 -4.48 10.38 17.47
N ASN A 170 -5.09 9.83 18.52
CA ASN A 170 -6.21 8.87 18.47
C ASN A 170 -5.92 7.52 17.80
N ALA A 171 -6.96 6.69 17.67
CA ALA A 171 -6.89 5.36 17.06
C ALA A 171 -6.97 5.42 15.52
N THR A 172 -6.24 4.52 14.86
CA THR A 172 -6.38 4.24 13.42
C THR A 172 -7.47 3.20 13.18
N ASN A 173 -8.36 3.45 12.23
CA ASN A 173 -9.40 2.51 11.84
C ASN A 173 -9.11 1.93 10.45
N ILE A 174 -9.28 0.63 10.30
CA ILE A 174 -9.29 -0.08 9.01
C ILE A 174 -10.60 -0.85 8.96
N GLY A 175 -11.42 -0.63 7.93
CA GLY A 175 -12.73 -1.24 7.85
C GLY A 175 -13.42 -1.01 6.51
N THR A 176 -14.58 -1.64 6.38
CA THR A 176 -15.51 -1.50 5.25
C THR A 176 -16.68 -0.60 5.69
N VAL A 177 -17.45 -0.06 4.73
CA VAL A 177 -18.55 0.89 4.99
C VAL A 177 -19.94 0.33 4.60
N THR A 178 -19.99 -0.91 4.13
CA THR A 178 -21.21 -1.64 3.75
C THR A 178 -21.20 -3.03 4.38
N ASP A 179 -22.21 -3.86 4.10
CA ASP A 179 -22.33 -5.25 4.54
C ASP A 179 -21.29 -6.18 3.85
N THR A 180 -20.02 -5.79 3.90
CA THR A 180 -18.89 -6.46 3.28
C THR A 180 -17.83 -6.76 4.33
N PRO A 181 -17.24 -7.98 4.32
CA PRO A 181 -16.25 -8.36 5.31
C PRO A 181 -14.88 -7.70 5.05
N LEU A 182 -14.16 -7.42 6.13
CA LEU A 182 -12.73 -7.09 6.07
C LEU A 182 -11.92 -8.38 6.03
N ASN A 183 -11.12 -8.58 4.97
CA ASN A 183 -10.38 -9.82 4.75
C ASN A 183 -8.86 -9.60 4.72
N LEU A 184 -8.12 -10.50 5.39
CA LEU A 184 -6.69 -10.68 5.20
C LEU A 184 -6.47 -11.88 4.27
N VAL A 185 -5.95 -11.63 3.07
CA VAL A 185 -5.75 -12.62 2.01
C VAL A 185 -4.26 -12.87 1.83
N THR A 186 -3.86 -14.14 1.65
CA THR A 186 -2.47 -14.50 1.29
C THR A 186 -2.42 -15.46 0.12
N GLY A 187 -1.37 -15.32 -0.70
CA GLY A 187 -1.20 -16.05 -1.95
C GLY A 187 -1.94 -15.39 -3.12
N ASP A 188 -1.63 -15.84 -4.33
CA ASP A 188 -2.33 -15.37 -5.53
C ASP A 188 -3.68 -16.12 -5.68
N PRO A 189 -4.82 -15.41 -5.80
CA PRO A 189 -6.14 -16.02 -5.98
C PRO A 189 -6.22 -17.01 -7.15
N GLY A 190 -5.41 -16.83 -8.20
CA GLY A 190 -5.34 -17.72 -9.35
C GLY A 190 -4.61 -19.04 -9.10
N THR A 191 -3.84 -19.14 -8.01
CA THR A 191 -2.93 -20.28 -7.74
C THR A 191 -3.10 -20.89 -6.34
N GLY A 192 -4.22 -20.62 -5.66
CA GLY A 192 -4.56 -21.19 -4.35
C GLY A 192 -4.42 -20.22 -3.16
N GLY A 193 -4.24 -18.93 -3.44
CA GLY A 193 -4.43 -17.87 -2.47
C GLY A 193 -5.87 -17.75 -2.00
N GLY A 194 -6.08 -17.20 -0.80
CA GLY A 194 -7.42 -17.05 -0.22
C GLY A 194 -7.42 -16.33 1.11
N THR A 195 -8.63 -16.04 1.60
CA THR A 195 -8.85 -15.41 2.91
C THR A 195 -8.32 -16.30 4.03
N ARG A 196 -7.48 -15.72 4.90
CA ARG A 196 -6.91 -16.38 6.08
C ARG A 196 -7.57 -15.91 7.37
N LEU A 197 -7.92 -14.63 7.42
CA LEU A 197 -8.71 -14.03 8.48
C LEU A 197 -9.81 -13.17 7.85
N THR A 198 -11.02 -13.27 8.41
CA THR A 198 -12.16 -12.42 8.05
C THR A 198 -12.73 -11.76 9.30
N VAL A 199 -13.22 -10.53 9.15
CA VAL A 199 -14.13 -9.88 10.09
C VAL A 199 -15.40 -9.56 9.31
N THR A 200 -16.52 -10.16 9.68
CA THR A 200 -17.81 -9.92 9.01
C THR A 200 -18.36 -8.54 9.38
N ASP A 201 -19.33 -8.07 8.60
CA ASP A 201 -20.13 -6.87 8.90
C ASP A 201 -20.89 -6.98 10.24
N GLN A 202 -21.16 -8.19 10.71
CA GLN A 202 -21.75 -8.49 12.02
C GLN A 202 -20.72 -8.52 13.17
N GLY A 203 -19.44 -8.22 12.90
CA GLY A 203 -18.37 -8.21 13.88
C GLY A 203 -17.80 -9.59 14.26
N GLN A 204 -18.12 -10.63 13.48
CA GLN A 204 -17.62 -11.99 13.74
C GLN A 204 -16.24 -12.19 13.12
N VAL A 205 -15.31 -12.76 13.88
CA VAL A 205 -13.93 -12.99 13.44
C VAL A 205 -13.72 -14.46 13.11
N GLY A 206 -13.36 -14.75 11.85
CA GLY A 206 -13.03 -16.09 11.39
C GLY A 206 -11.54 -16.23 11.04
N ILE A 207 -10.88 -17.28 11.53
CA ILE A 207 -9.53 -17.70 11.11
C ILE A 207 -9.65 -19.04 10.39
N GLY A 208 -9.23 -19.10 9.12
CA GLY A 208 -9.38 -20.29 8.28
C GLY A 208 -10.82 -20.56 7.80
N THR A 209 -11.78 -19.70 8.15
CA THR A 209 -13.17 -19.73 7.69
C THR A 209 -13.61 -18.32 7.29
N THR A 210 -14.48 -18.22 6.28
CA THR A 210 -15.06 -16.94 5.82
C THR A 210 -16.50 -16.72 6.29
N ASN A 211 -17.10 -17.72 6.93
CA ASN A 211 -18.48 -17.67 7.41
C ASN A 211 -18.56 -18.22 8.85
N PRO A 212 -17.99 -17.49 9.82
CA PRO A 212 -17.99 -17.92 11.21
C PRO A 212 -19.44 -18.03 11.74
N ALA A 213 -19.74 -19.10 12.49
CA ALA A 213 -21.05 -19.34 13.11
C ALA A 213 -21.17 -18.71 14.52
N ARG A 214 -20.12 -18.02 14.98
CA ARG A 214 -19.91 -17.44 16.31
C ARG A 214 -19.07 -16.17 16.20
N ASP A 215 -19.02 -15.37 17.26
CA ASP A 215 -18.25 -14.12 17.30
C ASP A 215 -16.74 -14.34 17.06
N PHE A 216 -16.21 -15.50 17.43
CA PHE A 216 -14.86 -15.93 17.08
C PHE A 216 -14.84 -17.41 16.71
N GLU A 217 -14.33 -17.74 15.52
CA GLU A 217 -14.20 -19.12 15.03
C GLU A 217 -12.83 -19.35 14.40
N ILE A 218 -12.18 -20.46 14.76
CA ILE A 218 -10.96 -20.94 14.14
C ILE A 218 -11.26 -22.29 13.48
N ALA A 219 -11.19 -22.35 12.15
CA ALA A 219 -11.26 -23.60 11.41
C ALA A 219 -9.87 -24.25 11.37
N GLY A 220 -9.59 -25.11 12.36
CA GLY A 220 -8.31 -25.80 12.50
C GLY A 220 -7.91 -25.96 13.96
N GLY A 221 -6.59 -25.98 14.20
CA GLY A 221 -6.02 -26.03 15.55
C GLY A 221 -5.76 -24.65 16.13
N PHE A 222 -5.88 -24.53 17.46
CA PHE A 222 -5.47 -23.37 18.24
C PHE A 222 -4.42 -23.81 19.25
N GLN A 223 -3.26 -23.15 19.27
CA GLN A 223 -2.16 -23.44 20.20
C GLN A 223 -1.77 -22.18 20.95
N VAL A 224 -1.76 -22.26 22.28
CA VAL A 224 -1.16 -21.23 23.14
C VAL A 224 0.16 -21.78 23.67
N SER A 225 1.24 -21.05 23.47
CA SER A 225 2.56 -21.40 23.98
C SER A 225 3.28 -20.15 24.45
N ASN A 226 4.07 -20.29 25.52
CA ASN A 226 4.88 -19.23 26.08
C ASN A 226 6.25 -19.81 26.43
N THR A 227 7.32 -19.19 25.94
CA THR A 227 8.69 -19.65 26.18
C THR A 227 9.26 -19.15 27.51
N ALA A 228 8.68 -18.11 28.10
CA ALA A 228 9.21 -17.40 29.28
C ALA A 228 8.30 -17.47 30.53
N GLY A 229 7.21 -18.25 30.49
CA GLY A 229 6.23 -18.34 31.58
C GLY A 229 5.08 -19.30 31.28
N ALA A 230 3.96 -19.12 31.98
CA ALA A 230 2.75 -19.91 31.76
C ALA A 230 2.04 -19.51 30.45
N ALA A 231 1.45 -20.50 29.78
CA ALA A 231 0.64 -20.35 28.59
C ALA A 231 -0.81 -20.64 29.00
N ASP A 232 -1.52 -19.60 29.43
CA ASP A 232 -2.85 -19.77 30.02
C ASP A 232 -3.97 -19.40 29.05
N ILE A 233 -5.05 -20.17 29.07
CA ILE A 233 -6.35 -19.79 28.50
C ILE A 233 -7.27 -19.48 29.69
N VAL A 234 -7.62 -18.20 29.85
CA VAL A 234 -8.48 -17.75 30.95
C VAL A 234 -9.89 -17.53 30.42
N PHE A 235 -10.87 -18.17 31.08
CA PHE A 235 -12.28 -17.95 30.82
C PHE A 235 -12.86 -17.15 32.00
N ASP A 236 -13.05 -15.84 31.82
CA ASP A 236 -13.62 -14.95 32.84
C ASP A 236 -15.03 -14.48 32.43
N GLY A 237 -15.98 -14.55 33.36
CA GLY A 237 -17.35 -14.10 33.17
C GLY A 237 -17.59 -12.81 33.95
N THR A 238 -17.72 -11.68 33.27
CA THR A 238 -17.90 -10.36 33.90
C THR A 238 -19.33 -10.10 34.41
N THR A 239 -20.25 -11.02 34.14
CA THR A 239 -21.62 -11.01 34.65
C THR A 239 -21.87 -12.31 35.40
N ALA A 240 -22.78 -12.33 36.37
CA ALA A 240 -23.02 -13.42 37.33
C ALA A 240 -23.40 -14.81 36.74
N ALA A 241 -23.21 -15.03 35.43
CA ALA A 241 -23.17 -16.33 34.81
C ALA A 241 -21.77 -16.94 34.97
N ALA A 242 -21.69 -18.13 35.58
CA ALA A 242 -20.44 -18.86 35.70
C ALA A 242 -19.78 -19.03 34.31
N ALA A 243 -18.49 -18.70 34.19
CA ALA A 243 -17.68 -19.09 33.05
C ALA A 243 -17.57 -20.61 33.05
N ASN A 244 -18.36 -21.28 32.22
CA ASN A 244 -18.31 -22.72 32.07
C ASN A 244 -17.31 -23.09 30.98
N VAL A 245 -16.24 -23.79 31.32
CA VAL A 245 -15.35 -24.40 30.33
C VAL A 245 -16.01 -25.68 29.83
N GLN A 246 -16.63 -25.64 28.65
CA GLN A 246 -17.24 -26.80 28.02
C GLN A 246 -16.29 -27.40 26.99
N PHE A 247 -15.68 -28.53 27.32
CA PHE A 247 -14.98 -29.37 26.35
C PHE A 247 -16.01 -30.28 25.67
N ARG A 248 -16.45 -29.91 24.46
CA ARG A 248 -17.34 -30.75 23.65
C ARG A 248 -16.51 -31.50 22.62
N ALA A 249 -16.22 -32.77 22.87
CA ALA A 249 -15.80 -33.67 21.80
C ALA A 249 -16.98 -33.81 20.82
N GLY A 250 -16.75 -33.52 19.54
CA GLY A 250 -17.76 -33.66 18.49
C GLY A 250 -18.31 -35.09 18.41
N THR A 251 -19.38 -35.28 17.64
CA THR A 251 -20.13 -36.55 17.54
C THR A 251 -19.36 -37.72 16.89
N ASN A 252 -18.04 -37.66 16.80
CA ASN A 252 -17.15 -38.75 16.40
C ASN A 252 -15.90 -38.74 17.30
N LEU A 253 -16.01 -39.52 18.39
CA LEU A 253 -15.04 -40.43 19.01
C LEU A 253 -13.58 -39.97 19.23
N ASP A 254 -13.15 -40.10 20.49
CA ASP A 254 -11.77 -40.25 21.01
C ASP A 254 -11.04 -39.02 21.57
N GLY A 255 -11.69 -37.86 21.71
CA GLY A 255 -11.10 -36.72 22.41
C GLY A 255 -11.29 -36.81 23.93
N ASN A 256 -10.32 -37.37 24.66
CA ASN A 256 -10.24 -37.25 26.12
C ASN A 256 -10.04 -35.77 26.51
N PHE A 257 -10.69 -35.29 27.58
CA PHE A 257 -10.20 -34.08 28.24
C PHE A 257 -9.00 -34.47 29.09
N GLU A 258 -7.82 -34.15 28.59
CA GLU A 258 -6.54 -34.52 29.16
C GLU A 258 -5.90 -33.31 29.85
N VAL A 259 -5.60 -33.44 31.14
CA VAL A 259 -4.71 -32.49 31.83
C VAL A 259 -3.35 -33.18 32.00
N ASP A 260 -2.44 -32.87 31.09
CA ASP A 260 -1.03 -33.25 31.17
C ASP A 260 -0.22 -32.11 31.82
N LEU A 261 0.61 -32.45 32.80
CA LEU A 261 1.56 -31.52 33.41
C LEU A 261 2.89 -31.68 32.67
N VAL A 262 3.54 -30.56 32.34
CA VAL A 262 4.74 -30.52 31.49
C VAL A 262 5.73 -31.66 31.82
N GLY A 263 5.93 -32.56 30.86
CA GLY A 263 6.93 -33.63 30.93
C GLY A 263 6.40 -35.06 30.91
N ASN A 264 5.08 -35.29 30.84
CA ASN A 264 4.50 -36.63 30.90
C ASN A 264 3.68 -37.02 29.65
N ALA A 265 4.17 -36.66 28.46
CA ALA A 265 3.55 -37.01 27.18
C ALA A 265 3.35 -38.54 27.07
N GLY A 266 2.11 -39.00 27.25
CA GLY A 266 1.72 -40.41 27.20
C GLY A 266 1.19 -41.01 28.52
N ALA A 267 1.13 -40.24 29.61
CA ALA A 267 0.54 -40.68 30.89
C ALA A 267 -0.14 -39.53 31.65
N PRO A 268 -1.27 -39.00 31.14
CA PRO A 268 -1.93 -37.86 31.78
C PRO A 268 -2.39 -38.13 33.21
N TYR A 269 -2.46 -37.06 33.99
CA TYR A 269 -2.84 -37.14 35.40
C TYR A 269 -4.36 -37.22 35.60
N PHE A 270 -5.11 -36.59 34.70
CA PHE A 270 -6.57 -36.55 34.71
C PHE A 270 -7.12 -36.71 33.30
N ILE A 271 -8.01 -37.68 33.12
CA ILE A 271 -8.73 -37.96 31.88
C ILE A 271 -10.22 -37.96 32.19
N VAL A 272 -11.01 -37.25 31.37
CA VAL A 272 -12.44 -37.55 31.22
C VAL A 272 -12.65 -38.19 29.86
N THR A 273 -13.15 -39.44 29.86
CA THR A 273 -13.37 -40.21 28.63
C THR A 273 -14.68 -39.81 27.95
N PRO A 274 -14.86 -40.11 26.65
CA PRO A 274 -16.15 -39.93 25.97
C PRO A 274 -17.31 -40.73 26.59
N ALA A 275 -17.02 -41.77 27.37
CA ALA A 275 -18.03 -42.54 28.12
C ALA A 275 -18.49 -41.83 29.41
N GLY A 276 -17.81 -40.74 29.80
CA GLY A 276 -18.05 -39.99 31.03
C GLY A 276 -17.28 -40.53 32.24
N ASP A 277 -16.39 -41.50 32.05
CA ASP A 277 -15.53 -41.99 33.11
C ASP A 277 -14.45 -40.96 33.44
N VAL A 278 -14.09 -40.87 34.72
CA VAL A 278 -13.00 -40.01 35.21
C VAL A 278 -11.85 -40.91 35.62
N GLU A 279 -10.72 -40.82 34.91
CA GLU A 279 -9.50 -41.54 35.25
C GLU A 279 -8.50 -40.57 35.89
N ILE A 280 -7.94 -40.95 37.03
CA ILE A 280 -6.93 -40.18 37.75
C ILE A 280 -5.70 -41.08 37.89
N ASN A 281 -4.59 -40.67 37.27
CA ASN A 281 -3.32 -41.37 37.38
C ASN A 281 -2.54 -40.86 38.60
N GLY A 282 -3.04 -41.21 39.79
CA GLY A 282 -2.53 -40.74 41.07
C GLY A 282 -3.59 -40.83 42.17
N THR A 283 -3.46 -39.99 43.20
CA THR A 283 -4.40 -39.94 44.33
C THR A 283 -5.50 -38.91 44.06
N LEU A 284 -6.77 -39.31 44.26
CA LEU A 284 -7.90 -38.38 44.34
C LEU A 284 -8.06 -37.90 45.78
N SER A 285 -7.89 -36.61 46.04
CA SER A 285 -8.10 -36.00 47.36
C SER A 285 -9.36 -35.14 47.36
N VAL A 286 -10.28 -35.43 48.29
CA VAL A 286 -11.50 -34.64 48.52
C VAL A 286 -11.37 -33.97 49.89
N LYS A 287 -11.33 -32.63 49.91
CA LYS A 287 -11.23 -31.82 51.12
C LYS A 287 -12.51 -31.03 51.34
N ASN A 288 -12.98 -30.95 52.57
CA ASN A 288 -14.04 -30.00 52.93
C ASN A 288 -13.46 -28.59 53.09
N ALA A 289 -13.98 -27.62 52.35
CA ALA A 289 -13.52 -26.23 52.42
C ALA A 289 -13.82 -25.64 53.81
N GLY A 290 -12.78 -25.43 54.61
CA GLY A 290 -12.88 -24.87 55.97
C GLY A 290 -12.48 -25.84 57.09
N GLU A 291 -12.30 -27.13 56.80
CA GLU A 291 -11.84 -28.13 57.76
C GLU A 291 -10.51 -28.73 57.29
N PRO A 292 -9.36 -28.33 57.87
CA PRO A 292 -8.03 -28.77 57.41
C PRO A 292 -7.77 -30.28 57.62
N VAL A 293 -8.69 -30.98 58.29
CA VAL A 293 -8.55 -32.36 58.76
C VAL A 293 -9.63 -33.30 58.22
N ALA A 294 -10.42 -32.87 57.23
CA ALA A 294 -11.39 -33.74 56.58
C ALA A 294 -10.94 -34.01 55.14
N GLU A 295 -9.95 -34.88 54.99
CA GLU A 295 -9.43 -35.32 53.69
C GLU A 295 -9.70 -36.82 53.46
N VAL A 296 -10.40 -37.12 52.37
CA VAL A 296 -10.55 -38.49 51.85
C VAL A 296 -9.60 -38.64 50.68
N GLN A 297 -8.69 -39.63 50.74
CA GLN A 297 -7.78 -39.97 49.65
C GLN A 297 -8.15 -41.33 49.05
N VAL A 298 -8.25 -41.39 47.73
CA VAL A 298 -8.41 -42.65 46.99
C VAL A 298 -7.15 -42.88 46.17
N GLU A 299 -6.45 -43.98 46.43
CA GLU A 299 -5.25 -44.38 45.68
C GLU A 299 -5.20 -45.89 45.43
N TYR A 300 -4.48 -46.28 44.38
CA TYR A 300 -4.17 -47.67 44.11
C TYR A 300 -2.92 -48.08 44.90
N VAL A 301 -3.07 -49.03 45.82
CA VAL A 301 -1.94 -49.56 46.60
C VAL A 301 -1.47 -50.85 45.93
N ALA A 302 -0.29 -50.79 45.32
CA ALA A 302 0.30 -51.91 44.59
C ALA A 302 1.02 -52.93 45.50
N ASP A 303 1.35 -52.54 46.74
CA ASP A 303 2.23 -53.32 47.63
C ASP A 303 1.43 -53.96 48.78
N GLY A 304 1.39 -55.30 48.83
CA GLY A 304 0.70 -56.08 49.88
C GLY A 304 -0.03 -57.33 49.41
N THR A 305 -0.65 -58.06 50.35
CA THR A 305 -1.42 -59.31 50.09
C THR A 305 -2.73 -59.09 49.33
N ASN A 306 -3.23 -57.84 49.27
CA ASN A 306 -4.45 -57.46 48.55
C ASN A 306 -4.21 -56.14 47.79
N PRO A 307 -3.70 -56.18 46.56
CA PRO A 307 -3.60 -54.98 45.73
C PRO A 307 -5.00 -54.49 45.36
N GLY A 308 -5.21 -53.17 45.38
CA GLY A 308 -6.52 -52.58 45.09
C GLY A 308 -6.60 -51.10 45.38
N TYR A 309 -7.78 -50.52 45.11
CA TYR A 309 -8.09 -49.15 45.47
C TYR A 309 -8.54 -49.07 46.93
N TYR A 310 -7.90 -48.19 47.69
CA TYR A 310 -8.24 -47.94 49.09
C TYR A 310 -8.69 -46.49 49.26
N ALA A 311 -9.74 -46.29 50.05
CA ALA A 311 -10.13 -44.98 50.54
C ALA A 311 -9.59 -44.81 51.96
N THR A 312 -8.66 -43.88 52.15
CA THR A 312 -8.16 -43.51 53.47
C THR A 312 -8.82 -42.21 53.90
N TYR A 313 -9.24 -42.15 55.17
CA TYR A 313 -9.71 -40.94 55.80
C TYR A 313 -8.63 -40.49 56.77
N ALA A 314 -8.05 -39.32 56.54
CA ALA A 314 -7.16 -38.66 57.47
C ALA A 314 -8.01 -37.68 58.30
N PRO A 315 -8.28 -37.99 59.58
CA PRO A 315 -8.97 -37.09 60.52
C PRO A 315 -8.07 -35.98 61.06
#